data_AF-A0A8X7PBB6-F1
#
_entry.id   AF-A0A8X7PBB6-F1
#
_cell.length_a   1.000
_cell.length_b   1.000
_cell.length_c   1.000
_cell.angle_alpha   90.00
_cell.angle_beta   90.00
_cell.angle_gamma   90.00
#
_symmetry.space_group_name_H-M   'P 1'
#
loop_
_entity.id
_entity.type
_entity.pdbx_description
1 polymer ?
#
loop_
_entity_poly.entity_id
_entity_poly.type
_entity_poly.pdbx_seq_one_letter_code
_entity_poly.pdbx_strand_id
1 'polypeptide(L)'
;MERATLSPSLNQSYLLSPSRASTTRLHSFSFTRNLSPSTSSIKLQPSSSSVSSSFINGGVSLTRCNAVLSNSSSSTDASEVADIDWDNIGFGLKPTDYMYVMKCNLGGEFSNGELQRFGNIEVSPSAGVLNYGQGLFEGMKAYRKQDGKNILLFRPEENATRMRCGAERMCMPAPTIDQFVEAVKATVLANKRWVPPPGKGSLYIRPLLMGTGAVLGLAPAPEYTFLVYVSPVGNYFKEGVSPINLIVESEFHRATPGGTGGVKTIGNYAAVLKAQSVAKAKGYSDVLYLDCIYKRYLEEVSSCNIFIVKDNVVSTPEIRGTILPGITRKSIVDVARSQGLKVEERNVTVDELLEADEVFCTGTAVVVSPVGSITYKGKRVSYGEGSFGPVSEKLYTVLTSLQMGLTEDNMKWTVNLS
;
A
#
# COMPACT_ATOMS: atom_id res chain seq x y z
N MET A 1 -49.78 49.91 10.62
CA MET A 1 -49.54 50.80 11.78
C MET A 1 -48.58 50.08 12.71
N GLU A 2 -47.48 50.63 13.20
CA GLU A 2 -46.71 51.79 12.71
C GLU A 2 -45.29 51.79 13.34
N ARG A 3 -44.40 52.56 12.71
CA ARG A 3 -43.00 52.95 13.04
C ARG A 3 -42.60 52.92 14.53
N ALA A 4 -41.42 52.43 14.94
CA ALA A 4 -40.02 52.79 14.59
C ALA A 4 -39.47 54.07 15.28
N THR A 5 -38.13 54.14 15.39
CA THR A 5 -37.24 55.11 16.12
C THR A 5 -36.91 54.73 17.58
N LEU A 6 -35.75 55.06 18.18
CA LEU A 6 -34.53 55.75 17.70
C LEU A 6 -33.26 55.28 18.48
N SER A 7 -32.06 55.47 17.90
CA SER A 7 -30.72 55.39 18.53
C SER A 7 -30.13 56.82 18.72
N PRO A 8 -28.98 57.04 19.41
CA PRO A 8 -27.71 57.10 18.65
C PRO A 8 -26.37 56.76 19.40
N SER A 9 -25.40 56.26 18.61
CA SER A 9 -23.94 56.59 18.58
C SER A 9 -23.04 56.34 19.84
N LEU A 10 -21.69 56.19 19.78
CA LEU A 10 -20.64 56.62 18.82
C LEU A 10 -19.46 55.61 18.67
N ASN A 11 -18.98 55.45 17.43
CA ASN A 11 -17.62 55.18 16.90
C ASN A 11 -16.44 54.72 17.81
N GLN A 12 -15.69 53.72 17.33
CA GLN A 12 -14.38 53.98 16.68
C GLN A 12 -14.02 52.92 15.61
N SER A 13 -13.15 53.31 14.68
CA SER A 13 -12.93 52.66 13.36
C SER A 13 -11.44 52.40 13.08
N TYR A 14 -11.14 51.56 12.08
CA TYR A 14 -9.96 51.53 11.17
C TYR A 14 -9.80 50.10 10.60
N LEU A 15 -9.41 49.83 9.35
CA LEU A 15 -9.59 50.48 8.03
C LEU A 15 -9.30 49.38 6.97
N LEU A 16 -9.91 49.44 5.77
CA LEU A 16 -9.74 48.41 4.71
C LEU A 16 -9.39 49.02 3.35
N SER A 17 -8.58 48.28 2.58
CA SER A 17 -8.39 48.39 1.10
C SER A 17 -7.60 49.62 0.58
N PRO A 18 -7.14 49.66 -0.70
CA PRO A 18 -7.33 48.70 -1.81
C PRO A 18 -6.04 48.29 -2.58
N SER A 19 -6.22 47.59 -3.71
CA SER A 19 -5.17 47.10 -4.62
C SER A 19 -4.63 48.13 -5.61
N ARG A 20 -3.50 47.82 -6.26
CA ARG A 20 -3.15 48.34 -7.60
C ARG A 20 -2.20 47.40 -8.34
N ALA A 21 -2.34 47.33 -9.66
CA ALA A 21 -1.44 46.62 -10.57
C ALA A 21 -0.78 47.61 -11.54
N SER A 22 0.50 47.42 -11.83
CA SER A 22 1.11 47.88 -13.09
C SER A 22 2.43 47.17 -13.38
N THR A 23 2.68 46.90 -14.65
CA THR A 23 3.89 46.30 -15.22
C THR A 23 5.01 47.34 -15.37
N THR A 24 6.29 46.94 -15.25
CA THR A 24 7.28 47.01 -16.36
C THR A 24 8.71 46.54 -16.02
N ARG A 25 9.31 45.90 -17.05
CA ARG A 25 10.74 45.87 -17.43
C ARG A 25 11.79 45.16 -16.55
N LEU A 26 12.48 44.25 -17.24
CA LEU A 26 13.76 43.61 -16.91
C LEU A 26 14.89 44.64 -16.75
N HIS A 27 15.85 44.35 -15.88
CA HIS A 27 17.24 44.79 -16.04
C HIS A 27 18.19 43.63 -15.75
N SER A 28 19.09 43.37 -16.69
CA SER A 28 20.20 42.44 -16.54
C SER A 28 21.30 43.06 -15.66
N PHE A 29 21.83 42.28 -14.72
CA PHE A 29 23.09 42.60 -14.04
C PHE A 29 24.18 41.64 -14.48
N SER A 30 25.01 42.12 -15.41
CA SER A 30 26.32 41.55 -15.72
C SER A 30 27.35 42.11 -14.75
N PHE A 31 28.06 41.24 -14.03
CA PHE A 31 29.25 41.61 -13.26
C PHE A 31 30.44 40.77 -13.71
N THR A 32 31.47 41.44 -14.22
CA THR A 32 32.78 40.86 -14.55
C THR A 32 33.86 41.62 -13.79
N ARG A 33 34.54 40.96 -12.84
CA ARG A 33 35.98 41.16 -12.57
C ARG A 33 36.56 40.15 -11.56
N ASN A 34 37.39 39.26 -12.09
CA ASN A 34 38.73 38.86 -11.60
C ASN A 34 39.38 39.92 -10.67
N LEU A 35 40.26 39.64 -9.69
CA LEU A 35 40.92 38.47 -9.08
C LEU A 35 41.43 38.96 -7.67
N SER A 36 42.03 38.23 -6.71
CA SER A 36 42.75 36.93 -6.63
C SER A 36 42.58 36.33 -5.19
N PRO A 37 43.06 35.10 -4.87
CA PRO A 37 42.64 34.38 -3.65
C PRO A 37 43.64 34.41 -2.48
N SER A 38 43.13 34.34 -1.24
CA SER A 38 43.89 33.95 -0.05
C SER A 38 43.87 32.43 0.17
N THR A 39 45.01 31.87 0.56
CA THR A 39 45.27 30.43 0.59
C THR A 39 44.88 29.77 1.93
N SER A 40 44.33 28.56 1.85
CA SER A 40 44.17 27.64 3.00
C SER A 40 44.17 26.19 2.49
N SER A 41 45.37 25.69 2.21
CA SER A 41 45.59 24.38 1.59
C SER A 41 45.55 23.25 2.62
N ILE A 42 44.47 22.47 2.65
CA ILE A 42 44.43 21.21 3.41
C ILE A 42 45.34 20.19 2.71
N LYS A 43 46.45 19.82 3.35
CA LYS A 43 47.34 18.74 2.88
C LYS A 43 46.83 17.39 3.39
N LEU A 44 46.36 16.54 2.48
CA LEU A 44 46.23 15.10 2.73
C LEU A 44 47.60 14.44 2.53
N GLN A 45 48.11 13.76 3.56
CA GLN A 45 49.28 12.89 3.46
C GLN A 45 48.84 11.45 3.14
N PRO A 46 49.44 10.77 2.15
CA PRO A 46 49.37 9.32 2.05
C PRO A 46 50.42 8.70 2.98
N SER A 47 49.99 7.92 3.96
CA SER A 47 50.89 7.15 4.83
C SER A 47 51.35 5.87 4.12
N SER A 48 52.56 5.87 3.55
CA SER A 48 53.21 4.67 3.03
C SER A 48 53.98 3.94 4.13
N SER A 49 53.44 2.82 4.62
CA SER A 49 54.17 1.87 5.46
C SER A 49 54.86 0.82 4.58
N SER A 50 56.19 0.85 4.56
CA SER A 50 57.03 -0.17 3.95
C SER A 50 56.96 -1.47 4.76
N VAL A 51 56.66 -2.59 4.11
CA VAL A 51 56.91 -3.94 4.67
C VAL A 51 57.97 -4.63 3.82
N SER A 52 59.04 -5.05 4.48
CA SER A 52 60.22 -5.68 3.90
C SER A 52 59.92 -7.05 3.32
N SER A 53 60.51 -7.34 2.16
CA SER A 53 60.51 -8.67 1.54
C SER A 53 61.40 -9.66 2.31
N SER A 54 60.85 -10.81 2.66
CA SER A 54 61.61 -11.98 3.08
C SER A 54 61.02 -13.23 2.42
N PHE A 55 61.78 -13.80 1.47
CA PHE A 55 61.42 -15.05 0.80
C PHE A 55 61.67 -16.24 1.73
N ILE A 56 60.66 -17.09 1.94
CA ILE A 56 60.85 -18.47 2.36
C ILE A 56 60.01 -19.38 1.46
N ASN A 57 60.65 -20.41 0.91
CA ASN A 57 60.01 -21.42 0.08
C ASN A 57 58.99 -22.24 0.87
N GLY A 58 57.77 -22.34 0.35
CA GLY A 58 56.76 -23.30 0.76
C GLY A 58 56.00 -23.79 -0.46
N GLY A 59 56.32 -25.00 -0.93
CA GLY A 59 55.72 -25.54 -2.15
C GLY A 59 54.24 -25.86 -1.96
N VAL A 60 53.36 -25.21 -2.74
CA VAL A 60 51.95 -25.56 -2.80
C VAL A 60 51.73 -26.52 -3.97
N SER A 61 51.28 -27.73 -3.66
CA SER A 61 50.86 -28.72 -4.66
C SER A 61 49.75 -28.16 -5.53
N LEU A 62 49.99 -28.06 -6.84
CA LEU A 62 48.98 -27.81 -7.85
C LEU A 62 48.08 -29.05 -8.00
N THR A 63 47.19 -29.27 -7.04
CA THR A 63 46.15 -30.28 -7.13
C THR A 63 45.14 -29.84 -8.18
N ARG A 64 45.38 -30.29 -9.41
CA ARG A 64 44.56 -30.05 -10.59
C ARG A 64 43.22 -30.78 -10.40
N CYS A 65 42.24 -30.11 -9.82
CA CYS A 65 40.88 -30.64 -9.67
C CYS A 65 40.23 -30.78 -11.05
N ASN A 66 40.45 -31.93 -11.68
CA ASN A 66 39.64 -32.38 -12.81
C ASN A 66 38.21 -32.57 -12.31
N ALA A 67 37.33 -31.62 -12.61
CA ALA A 67 35.90 -31.77 -12.40
C ALA A 67 35.39 -32.84 -13.37
N VAL A 68 35.34 -34.09 -12.89
CA VAL A 68 34.61 -35.17 -13.57
C VAL A 68 33.14 -34.78 -13.56
N LEU A 69 32.56 -34.63 -14.75
CA LEU A 69 31.12 -34.49 -14.93
C LEU A 69 30.42 -35.79 -14.50
N SER A 70 30.18 -35.93 -13.21
CA SER A 70 29.20 -36.90 -12.72
C SER A 70 27.82 -36.42 -13.15
N ASN A 71 27.29 -37.03 -14.21
CA ASN A 71 25.87 -36.95 -14.55
C ASN A 71 25.02 -37.63 -13.47
N SER A 72 24.94 -37.02 -12.29
CA SER A 72 23.84 -37.25 -11.36
C SER A 72 22.66 -36.46 -11.89
N SER A 73 21.86 -37.11 -12.72
CA SER A 73 20.52 -36.65 -13.10
C SER A 73 19.61 -36.70 -11.87
N SER A 74 19.85 -35.83 -10.88
CA SER A 74 18.88 -35.52 -9.85
C SER A 74 17.80 -34.65 -10.50
N SER A 75 16.83 -35.31 -11.13
CA SER A 75 15.49 -34.77 -11.22
C SER A 75 15.00 -34.58 -9.78
N THR A 76 15.33 -33.44 -9.18
CA THR A 76 14.70 -33.00 -7.94
C THR A 76 13.26 -32.72 -8.32
N ASP A 77 12.42 -33.74 -8.16
CA ASP A 77 10.98 -33.68 -8.28
C ASP A 77 10.48 -32.81 -7.12
N ALA A 78 10.60 -31.51 -7.32
CA ALA A 78 10.36 -30.51 -6.30
C ALA A 78 8.87 -30.49 -6.04
N SER A 79 8.46 -31.14 -4.94
CA SER A 79 7.06 -31.27 -4.48
C SER A 79 6.18 -30.11 -4.94
N GLU A 80 5.09 -30.46 -5.64
CA GLU A 80 4.15 -29.52 -6.28
C GLU A 80 3.65 -28.43 -5.33
N VAL A 81 3.67 -28.72 -4.03
CA VAL A 81 3.39 -27.80 -2.92
C VAL A 81 4.63 -27.75 -2.00
N ALA A 82 4.95 -26.58 -1.45
CA ALA A 82 6.02 -26.43 -0.47
C ALA A 82 5.73 -27.22 0.81
N ASP A 83 6.73 -27.92 1.33
CA ASP A 83 6.64 -28.68 2.58
C ASP A 83 6.79 -27.75 3.78
N ILE A 84 5.66 -27.23 4.26
CA ILE A 84 5.56 -26.32 5.39
C ILE A 84 4.27 -26.58 6.16
N ASP A 85 4.25 -26.16 7.43
CA ASP A 85 3.01 -26.08 8.20
C ASP A 85 2.10 -24.97 7.62
N TRP A 86 1.14 -25.40 6.81
CA TRP A 86 0.13 -24.54 6.18
C TRP A 86 -0.98 -24.10 7.14
N ASP A 87 -1.14 -24.75 8.29
CA ASP A 87 -2.14 -24.35 9.28
C ASP A 87 -1.60 -23.22 10.16
N ASN A 88 -0.32 -23.24 10.53
CA ASN A 88 0.28 -22.25 11.43
C ASN A 88 1.02 -21.11 10.72
N ILE A 89 0.59 -20.76 9.51
CA ILE A 89 1.15 -19.65 8.72
C ILE A 89 0.41 -18.32 8.96
N GLY A 90 1.08 -17.37 9.61
CA GLY A 90 0.56 -16.02 9.85
C GLY A 90 0.65 -15.07 8.64
N PHE A 91 0.35 -13.80 8.87
CA PHE A 91 0.55 -12.71 7.89
C PHE A 91 1.98 -12.15 7.98
N GLY A 92 2.99 -13.02 7.78
CA GLY A 92 4.41 -12.67 7.83
C GLY A 92 5.08 -12.82 6.47
N LEU A 93 6.27 -12.21 6.30
CA LEU A 93 7.12 -12.49 5.14
C LEU A 93 7.70 -13.89 5.26
N LYS A 94 7.34 -14.77 4.33
CA LYS A 94 8.00 -16.05 4.08
C LYS A 94 8.62 -15.99 2.69
N PRO A 95 9.97 -15.89 2.58
CA PRO A 95 10.66 -15.87 1.29
C PRO A 95 10.23 -17.04 0.40
N THR A 96 9.96 -16.75 -0.87
CA THR A 96 9.65 -17.75 -1.90
C THR A 96 10.80 -17.88 -2.89
N ASP A 97 10.66 -18.65 -3.96
CA ASP A 97 11.76 -18.99 -4.86
C ASP A 97 12.19 -17.82 -5.78
N TYR A 98 11.24 -17.00 -6.23
CA TYR A 98 11.45 -15.97 -7.24
C TYR A 98 10.70 -14.65 -6.97
N MET A 99 11.25 -13.56 -7.51
CA MET A 99 10.61 -12.26 -7.67
C MET A 99 10.73 -11.80 -9.13
N TYR A 100 9.86 -10.93 -9.60
CA TYR A 100 9.94 -10.33 -10.93
C TYR A 100 10.44 -8.89 -10.85
N VAL A 101 11.33 -8.48 -11.76
CA VAL A 101 11.91 -7.12 -11.79
C VAL A 101 11.89 -6.55 -13.21
N MET A 102 11.45 -5.30 -13.38
CA MET A 102 11.63 -4.50 -14.59
C MET A 102 12.10 -3.07 -14.22
N LYS A 103 12.78 -2.40 -15.14
CA LYS A 103 13.35 -1.05 -14.92
C LYS A 103 12.87 -0.06 -15.97
N CYS A 104 12.91 1.22 -15.62
CA CYS A 104 12.51 2.32 -16.48
C CYS A 104 13.32 3.58 -16.16
N ASN A 105 13.71 4.36 -17.16
CA ASN A 105 14.28 5.69 -16.98
C ASN A 105 13.16 6.74 -16.96
N LEU A 106 13.39 7.89 -16.32
CA LEU A 106 12.42 8.99 -16.32
C LEU A 106 12.07 9.42 -17.75
N GLY A 107 10.77 9.42 -18.08
CA GLY A 107 10.27 9.73 -19.42
C GLY A 107 10.40 8.59 -20.45
N GLY A 108 10.92 7.43 -20.05
CA GLY A 108 10.96 6.22 -20.88
C GLY A 108 9.81 5.25 -20.61
N GLU A 109 9.85 4.12 -21.30
CA GLU A 109 8.95 2.97 -21.07
C GLU A 109 9.64 1.91 -20.21
N PHE A 110 8.86 1.07 -19.53
CA PHE A 110 9.39 -0.06 -18.78
C PHE A 110 9.96 -1.12 -19.72
N SER A 111 11.18 -1.57 -19.43
CA SER A 111 11.82 -2.67 -20.13
C SER A 111 11.00 -3.96 -20.03
N ASN A 112 11.30 -4.93 -20.89
CA ASN A 112 11.02 -6.33 -20.56
C ASN A 112 11.66 -6.62 -19.19
N GLY A 113 10.88 -7.19 -18.28
CA GLY A 113 11.37 -7.65 -16.99
C GLY A 113 11.70 -9.13 -16.98
N GLU A 114 12.30 -9.56 -15.89
CA GLU A 114 12.82 -10.91 -15.71
C GLU A 114 12.45 -11.47 -14.33
N LEU A 115 12.38 -12.80 -14.26
CA LEU A 115 12.29 -13.53 -13.00
C LEU A 115 13.71 -13.69 -12.42
N GLN A 116 13.91 -13.14 -11.22
CA GLN A 116 15.12 -13.28 -10.44
C GLN A 116 14.86 -14.15 -9.22
N ARG A 117 15.90 -14.73 -8.61
CA ARG A 117 15.76 -15.36 -7.29
C ARG A 117 15.35 -14.33 -6.26
N PHE A 118 14.46 -14.71 -5.34
CA PHE A 118 14.08 -13.83 -4.23
C PHE A 118 15.33 -13.45 -3.42
N GLY A 119 15.50 -12.17 -3.12
CA GLY A 119 16.65 -11.68 -2.36
C GLY A 119 16.52 -10.19 -2.04
N ASN A 120 17.54 -9.67 -1.36
CA ASN A 120 17.66 -8.23 -1.12
C ASN A 120 17.93 -7.50 -2.45
N ILE A 121 17.44 -6.27 -2.56
CA ILE A 121 17.74 -5.38 -3.69
C ILE A 121 18.83 -4.37 -3.33
N GLU A 122 19.71 -4.08 -4.28
CA GLU A 122 20.67 -2.99 -4.18
C GLU A 122 20.05 -1.70 -4.74
N VAL A 123 20.19 -0.61 -3.99
CA VAL A 123 19.73 0.74 -4.37
C VAL A 123 20.75 1.77 -3.94
N SER A 124 20.86 2.89 -4.67
CA SER A 124 21.72 3.99 -4.24
C SER A 124 21.27 4.52 -2.87
N PRO A 125 22.18 4.86 -1.93
CA PRO A 125 21.82 5.60 -0.72
C PRO A 125 21.10 6.93 -1.01
N SER A 126 21.36 7.54 -2.17
CA SER A 126 20.68 8.75 -2.66
C SER A 126 19.43 8.45 -3.51
N ALA A 127 18.86 7.24 -3.47
CA ALA A 127 17.64 6.94 -4.21
C ALA A 127 16.45 7.76 -3.72
N GLY A 128 15.62 8.26 -4.64
CA GLY A 128 14.45 9.09 -4.33
C GLY A 128 13.43 8.39 -3.41
N VAL A 129 13.30 7.07 -3.52
CA VAL A 129 12.44 6.26 -2.62
C VAL A 129 12.91 6.28 -1.16
N LEU A 130 14.23 6.31 -0.91
CA LEU A 130 14.79 6.29 0.44
C LEU A 130 14.74 7.68 1.12
N ASN A 131 14.98 8.74 0.34
CA ASN A 131 15.18 10.08 0.89
C ASN A 131 13.91 10.96 0.87
N TYR A 132 13.04 10.77 -0.14
CA TYR A 132 11.86 11.61 -0.37
C TYR A 132 10.55 10.80 -0.47
N GLY A 133 10.60 9.49 -0.20
CA GLY A 133 9.41 8.63 -0.16
C GLY A 133 8.73 8.45 -1.52
N GLN A 134 9.44 8.66 -2.65
CA GLN A 134 8.89 8.49 -4.00
C GLN A 134 8.73 6.99 -4.34
N GLY A 135 7.71 6.36 -3.75
CA GLY A 135 7.40 4.96 -3.92
C GLY A 135 5.92 4.63 -3.72
N LEU A 136 5.46 3.63 -4.46
CA LEU A 136 4.11 3.10 -4.47
C LEU A 136 4.17 1.59 -4.25
N PHE A 137 3.09 1.02 -3.74
CA PHE A 137 2.94 -0.43 -3.66
C PHE A 137 1.50 -0.86 -3.88
N GLU A 138 1.33 -2.12 -4.26
CA GLU A 138 0.03 -2.76 -4.40
C GLU A 138 -0.13 -3.97 -3.49
N GLY A 139 -1.35 -4.50 -3.44
CA GLY A 139 -1.65 -5.67 -2.63
C GLY A 139 -2.84 -6.45 -3.17
N MET A 140 -2.57 -7.66 -3.62
CA MET A 140 -3.57 -8.62 -4.12
C MET A 140 -3.24 -10.04 -3.61
N LYS A 141 -4.07 -11.02 -3.98
CA LYS A 141 -3.92 -12.42 -3.59
C LYS A 141 -4.14 -13.34 -4.79
N ALA A 142 -3.41 -14.46 -4.80
CA ALA A 142 -3.74 -15.62 -5.60
C ALA A 142 -4.28 -16.76 -4.72
N TYR A 143 -5.31 -17.45 -5.21
CA TYR A 143 -6.01 -18.52 -4.52
C TYR A 143 -5.95 -19.82 -5.33
N ARG A 144 -5.64 -20.95 -4.69
CA ARG A 144 -5.72 -22.27 -5.34
C ARG A 144 -7.17 -22.77 -5.30
N LYS A 145 -7.71 -23.17 -6.44
CA LYS A 145 -9.06 -23.75 -6.54
C LYS A 145 -9.13 -25.12 -5.88
N GLN A 146 -10.35 -25.58 -5.57
CA GLN A 146 -10.60 -26.93 -5.01
C GLN A 146 -10.07 -28.07 -5.88
N ASP A 147 -9.90 -27.87 -7.20
CA ASP A 147 -9.26 -28.84 -8.11
C ASP A 147 -7.74 -29.03 -7.85
N GLY A 148 -7.13 -28.22 -6.98
CA GLY A 148 -5.73 -28.27 -6.60
C GLY A 148 -4.74 -27.71 -7.63
N LYS A 149 -5.16 -27.54 -8.89
CA LYS A 149 -4.28 -27.23 -10.03
C LYS A 149 -4.39 -25.77 -10.45
N ASN A 150 -5.61 -25.28 -10.65
CA ASN A 150 -5.87 -23.93 -11.13
C ASN A 150 -5.65 -22.90 -10.01
N ILE A 151 -5.11 -21.74 -10.39
CA ILE A 151 -4.87 -20.61 -9.47
C ILE A 151 -5.62 -19.38 -9.98
N LEU A 152 -6.42 -18.74 -9.12
CA LEU A 152 -7.16 -17.53 -9.46
C LEU A 152 -6.48 -16.27 -8.91
N LEU A 153 -6.32 -15.26 -9.74
CA LEU A 153 -6.10 -13.87 -9.33
C LEU A 153 -7.45 -13.15 -9.19
N PHE A 154 -7.50 -12.12 -8.34
CA PHE A 154 -8.69 -11.28 -8.17
C PHE A 154 -8.40 -9.83 -8.59
N ARG A 155 -9.07 -9.38 -9.66
CA ARG A 155 -9.04 -8.02 -10.24
C ARG A 155 -7.64 -7.39 -10.41
N PRO A 156 -6.62 -8.12 -10.95
CA PRO A 156 -5.27 -7.58 -11.05
C PRO A 156 -5.16 -6.31 -11.91
N GLU A 157 -6.06 -6.12 -12.88
CA GLU A 157 -6.17 -4.92 -13.74
C GLU A 157 -6.55 -3.67 -12.94
N GLU A 158 -7.35 -3.81 -11.89
CA GLU A 158 -7.75 -2.69 -11.00
C GLU A 158 -6.58 -2.27 -10.11
N ASN A 159 -5.76 -3.23 -9.64
CA ASN A 159 -4.52 -2.94 -8.94
C ASN A 159 -3.51 -2.23 -9.87
N ALA A 160 -3.37 -2.69 -11.12
CA ALA A 160 -2.55 -2.04 -12.13
C ALA A 160 -3.00 -0.60 -12.39
N THR A 161 -4.32 -0.39 -12.58
CA THR A 161 -4.94 0.92 -12.79
C THR A 161 -4.68 1.86 -11.61
N ARG A 162 -4.90 1.38 -10.38
CA ARG A 162 -4.64 2.19 -9.17
C ARG A 162 -3.17 2.54 -8.99
N MET A 163 -2.24 1.63 -9.33
CA MET A 163 -0.81 1.96 -9.34
C MET A 163 -0.50 3.04 -10.38
N ARG A 164 -1.05 2.96 -11.60
CA ARG A 164 -0.84 3.99 -12.64
C ARG A 164 -1.36 5.37 -12.22
N CYS A 165 -2.57 5.47 -11.69
CA CYS A 165 -3.09 6.73 -11.15
C CYS A 165 -2.24 7.27 -9.98
N GLY A 166 -1.71 6.36 -9.14
CA GLY A 166 -0.76 6.72 -8.10
C GLY A 166 0.57 7.26 -8.64
N ALA A 167 1.08 6.66 -9.72
CA ALA A 167 2.34 7.04 -10.36
C ALA A 167 2.25 8.42 -10.99
N GLU A 168 1.15 8.73 -11.68
CA GLU A 168 0.84 10.07 -12.15
C GLU A 168 0.89 11.10 -11.02
N ARG A 169 0.19 10.84 -9.90
CA ARG A 169 0.16 11.76 -8.74
C ARG A 169 1.53 11.95 -8.07
N MET A 170 2.41 10.95 -8.15
CA MET A 170 3.76 10.92 -7.57
C MET A 170 4.87 11.29 -8.57
N CYS A 171 4.51 11.72 -9.79
CA CYS A 171 5.44 12.04 -10.88
C CYS A 171 6.41 10.89 -11.22
N MET A 172 5.87 9.67 -11.37
CA MET A 172 6.60 8.44 -11.70
C MET A 172 6.06 7.87 -13.03
N PRO A 173 6.91 7.26 -13.88
CA PRO A 173 6.42 6.34 -14.90
C PRO A 173 5.82 5.10 -14.22
N ALA A 174 4.89 4.42 -14.89
CA ALA A 174 4.34 3.14 -14.44
C ALA A 174 4.30 2.13 -15.59
N PRO A 175 4.34 0.82 -15.31
CA PRO A 175 4.09 -0.20 -16.31
C PRO A 175 2.70 -0.03 -16.94
N THR A 176 2.51 -0.54 -18.16
CA THR A 176 1.17 -0.68 -18.72
C THR A 176 0.33 -1.65 -17.87
N ILE A 177 -0.99 -1.67 -18.09
CA ILE A 177 -1.88 -2.62 -17.39
C ILE A 177 -1.41 -4.06 -17.69
N ASP A 178 -1.14 -4.36 -18.96
CA ASP A 178 -0.68 -5.68 -19.40
C ASP A 178 0.69 -6.02 -18.82
N GLN A 179 1.68 -5.11 -18.85
CA GLN A 179 3.00 -5.33 -18.25
C GLN A 179 2.91 -5.66 -16.75
N PHE A 180 2.06 -4.94 -16.01
CA PHE A 180 1.84 -5.20 -14.59
C PHE A 180 1.17 -6.57 -14.38
N VAL A 181 0.12 -6.88 -15.14
CA VAL A 181 -0.65 -8.13 -15.02
C VAL A 181 0.23 -9.33 -15.38
N GLU A 182 0.97 -9.28 -16.48
CA GLU A 182 1.89 -10.36 -16.88
C GLU A 182 3.04 -10.55 -15.88
N ALA A 183 3.60 -9.47 -15.31
CA ALA A 183 4.59 -9.59 -14.22
C ALA A 183 4.00 -10.28 -12.98
N VAL A 184 2.75 -9.98 -12.61
CA VAL A 184 2.03 -10.69 -11.54
C VAL A 184 1.83 -12.17 -11.88
N LYS A 185 1.32 -12.49 -13.08
CA LYS A 185 1.12 -13.88 -13.54
C LYS A 185 2.42 -14.67 -13.50
N ALA A 186 3.48 -14.13 -14.10
CA ALA A 186 4.81 -14.74 -14.14
C ALA A 186 5.35 -15.01 -12.73
N THR A 187 5.23 -14.05 -11.81
CA THR A 187 5.68 -14.22 -10.42
C THR A 187 4.90 -15.32 -9.70
N VAL A 188 3.59 -15.37 -9.86
CA VAL A 188 2.73 -16.38 -9.20
C VAL A 188 3.01 -17.78 -9.76
N LEU A 189 3.12 -17.93 -11.09
CA LEU A 189 3.43 -19.20 -11.74
C LEU A 189 4.82 -19.72 -11.38
N ALA A 190 5.84 -18.85 -11.36
CA ALA A 190 7.20 -19.20 -10.93
C ALA A 190 7.25 -19.67 -9.47
N ASN A 191 6.34 -19.18 -8.62
CA ASN A 191 6.20 -19.55 -7.22
C ASN A 191 4.99 -20.48 -6.96
N LYS A 192 4.48 -21.22 -7.96
CA LYS A 192 3.21 -21.97 -7.86
C LYS A 192 3.13 -22.93 -6.65
N ARG A 193 4.27 -23.48 -6.21
CA ARG A 193 4.36 -24.37 -5.05
C ARG A 193 4.12 -23.67 -3.71
N TRP A 194 4.29 -22.36 -3.67
CA TRP A 194 4.04 -21.52 -2.50
C TRP A 194 2.60 -21.04 -2.42
N VAL A 195 1.74 -21.26 -3.42
CA VAL A 195 0.30 -20.99 -3.28
C VAL A 195 -0.30 -22.03 -2.33
N PRO A 196 -0.89 -21.62 -1.19
CA PRO A 196 -1.41 -22.57 -0.20
C PRO A 196 -2.41 -23.58 -0.80
N PRO A 197 -2.54 -24.78 -0.19
CA PRO A 197 -3.63 -25.70 -0.50
C PRO A 197 -5.01 -25.05 -0.30
N PRO A 198 -6.07 -25.57 -0.94
CA PRO A 198 -7.42 -25.01 -0.81
C PRO A 198 -7.86 -24.97 0.66
N GLY A 199 -8.42 -23.84 1.08
CA GLY A 199 -8.83 -23.61 2.46
C GLY A 199 -7.71 -23.36 3.48
N LYS A 200 -6.42 -23.41 3.10
CA LYS A 200 -5.29 -23.13 4.02
C LYS A 200 -4.78 -21.68 3.97
N GLY A 201 -5.14 -20.91 2.95
CA GLY A 201 -4.74 -19.50 2.85
C GLY A 201 -4.73 -18.98 1.42
N SER A 202 -3.85 -18.01 1.17
CA SER A 202 -3.61 -17.40 -0.14
C SER A 202 -2.13 -17.07 -0.35
N LEU A 203 -1.69 -16.94 -1.61
CA LEU A 203 -0.40 -16.32 -1.91
C LEU A 203 -0.62 -14.81 -1.98
N TYR A 204 -0.11 -14.06 -1.02
CA TYR A 204 -0.16 -12.61 -1.06
C TYR A 204 0.89 -12.08 -2.04
N ILE A 205 0.48 -11.13 -2.88
CA ILE A 205 1.31 -10.56 -3.96
C ILE A 205 1.54 -9.08 -3.66
N ARG A 206 2.81 -8.68 -3.68
CA ARG A 206 3.27 -7.31 -3.43
C ARG A 206 4.04 -6.77 -4.64
N PRO A 207 3.35 -6.07 -5.54
CA PRO A 207 4.01 -5.17 -6.50
C PRO A 207 4.50 -3.91 -5.77
N LEU A 208 5.70 -3.46 -6.12
CA LEU A 208 6.35 -2.23 -5.68
C LEU A 208 6.72 -1.42 -6.92
N LEU A 209 6.60 -0.09 -6.86
CA LEU A 209 7.12 0.83 -7.86
C LEU A 209 7.91 1.92 -7.12
N MET A 210 9.21 2.01 -7.40
CA MET A 210 10.18 2.73 -6.57
C MET A 210 11.03 3.66 -7.44
N GLY A 211 11.22 4.92 -7.04
CA GLY A 211 12.23 5.81 -7.60
C GLY A 211 13.62 5.40 -7.10
N THR A 212 14.29 4.51 -7.82
CA THR A 212 15.58 3.90 -7.44
C THR A 212 16.79 4.70 -7.90
N GLY A 213 16.62 5.59 -8.87
CA GLY A 213 17.69 6.46 -9.38
C GLY A 213 18.20 7.46 -8.34
N ALA A 214 19.50 7.72 -8.39
CA ALA A 214 20.20 8.64 -7.49
C ALA A 214 19.78 10.10 -7.71
N VAL A 215 19.26 10.76 -6.66
CA VAL A 215 18.86 12.17 -6.71
C VAL A 215 18.98 12.83 -5.33
N LEU A 216 19.70 13.96 -5.25
CA LEU A 216 19.87 14.77 -4.01
C LEU A 216 19.10 16.10 -4.04
N GLY A 217 18.61 16.51 -5.22
CA GLY A 217 17.65 17.61 -5.33
C GLY A 217 16.23 17.07 -5.17
N LEU A 218 15.30 17.91 -4.71
CA LEU A 218 13.89 17.52 -4.68
C LEU A 218 13.31 17.55 -6.10
N ALA A 219 13.39 16.41 -6.78
CA ALA A 219 12.90 16.20 -8.14
C ALA A 219 12.47 14.72 -8.31
N PRO A 220 11.69 14.37 -9.35
CA PRO A 220 11.46 12.98 -9.72
C PRO A 220 12.78 12.22 -9.93
N ALA A 221 12.86 10.99 -9.45
CA ALA A 221 14.04 10.14 -9.64
C ALA A 221 14.34 9.95 -11.15
N PRO A 222 15.62 9.85 -11.55
CA PRO A 222 15.99 9.62 -12.96
C PRO A 222 15.75 8.18 -13.41
N GLU A 223 15.63 7.24 -12.48
CA GLU A 223 15.42 5.81 -12.74
C GLU A 223 14.40 5.22 -11.77
N TYR A 224 13.68 4.20 -12.23
CA TYR A 224 12.61 3.52 -11.51
C TYR A 224 12.75 2.01 -11.63
N THR A 225 12.26 1.31 -10.61
CA THR A 225 12.17 -0.15 -10.60
C THR A 225 10.77 -0.56 -10.18
N PHE A 226 10.13 -1.40 -11.00
CA PHE A 226 8.93 -2.12 -10.63
C PHE A 226 9.32 -3.56 -10.30
N LEU A 227 8.89 -4.02 -9.13
CA LEU A 227 9.25 -5.32 -8.57
C LEU A 227 8.00 -6.00 -8.04
N VAL A 228 7.80 -7.28 -8.35
CA VAL A 228 6.74 -8.10 -7.75
C VAL A 228 7.38 -9.23 -6.95
N TYR A 229 7.07 -9.28 -5.65
CA TYR A 229 7.36 -10.45 -4.82
C TYR A 229 6.06 -11.03 -4.25
N VAL A 230 6.16 -12.26 -3.75
CA VAL A 230 5.04 -12.99 -3.17
C VAL A 230 5.40 -13.58 -1.82
N SER A 231 4.40 -13.87 -1.00
CA SER A 231 4.56 -14.58 0.28
C SER A 231 3.27 -15.35 0.58
N PRO A 232 3.33 -16.65 0.94
CA PRO A 232 2.16 -17.34 1.44
C PRO A 232 1.67 -16.70 2.75
N VAL A 233 0.35 -16.59 2.91
CA VAL A 233 -0.30 -16.10 4.13
C VAL A 233 -1.54 -16.95 4.44
N GLY A 234 -1.79 -17.20 5.73
CA GLY A 234 -2.92 -18.01 6.17
C GLY A 234 -4.27 -17.30 6.08
N ASN A 235 -5.32 -18.01 6.48
CA ASN A 235 -6.64 -17.43 6.68
C ASN A 235 -6.62 -16.45 7.86
N TYR A 236 -7.22 -15.28 7.70
CA TYR A 236 -7.23 -14.25 8.74
C TYR A 236 -8.08 -14.64 9.97
N PHE A 237 -9.13 -15.46 9.77
CA PHE A 237 -10.06 -15.94 10.79
C PHE A 237 -9.91 -17.44 11.08
N LYS A 238 -8.67 -17.92 11.26
CA LYS A 238 -8.37 -19.35 11.46
C LYS A 238 -9.06 -19.94 12.70
N GLU A 239 -9.06 -19.21 13.81
CA GLU A 239 -9.61 -19.64 15.10
C GLU A 239 -11.06 -19.14 15.32
N GLY A 240 -11.72 -18.75 14.23
CA GLY A 240 -13.00 -18.04 14.25
C GLY A 240 -12.84 -16.55 13.98
N VAL A 241 -13.99 -15.87 13.95
CA VAL A 241 -14.06 -14.43 13.66
C VAL A 241 -13.83 -13.67 14.96
N SER A 242 -12.77 -12.87 15.02
CA SER A 242 -12.52 -11.94 16.12
C SER A 242 -12.75 -10.51 15.63
N PRO A 243 -13.89 -9.88 15.95
CA PRO A 243 -14.15 -8.50 15.56
C PRO A 243 -13.13 -7.53 16.16
N ILE A 244 -12.70 -6.55 15.38
CA ILE A 244 -11.72 -5.57 15.82
C ILE A 244 -12.36 -4.50 16.70
N ASN A 245 -11.61 -3.99 17.67
CA ASN A 245 -12.01 -2.86 18.50
C ASN A 245 -11.20 -1.60 18.10
N LEU A 246 -11.89 -0.51 17.80
CA LEU A 246 -11.26 0.69 17.26
C LEU A 246 -11.36 1.86 18.25
N ILE A 247 -10.37 2.75 18.19
CA ILE A 247 -10.46 4.10 18.77
C ILE A 247 -10.57 5.12 17.64
N VAL A 248 -11.47 6.09 17.80
CA VAL A 248 -11.57 7.25 16.91
C VAL A 248 -10.50 8.25 17.26
N GLU A 249 -9.66 8.59 16.29
CA GLU A 249 -8.59 9.58 16.42
C GLU A 249 -9.11 11.00 16.15
N SER A 250 -8.58 11.96 16.91
CA SER A 250 -9.04 13.35 16.92
C SER A 250 -7.92 14.38 16.78
N GLU A 251 -6.67 13.97 17.05
CA GLU A 251 -5.47 14.80 16.96
C GLU A 251 -4.69 14.52 15.67
N PHE A 252 -4.45 13.24 15.35
CA PHE A 252 -3.74 12.84 14.14
C PHE A 252 -4.69 12.68 12.95
N HIS A 253 -4.26 13.11 11.76
CA HIS A 253 -5.04 12.98 10.52
C HIS A 253 -4.31 12.08 9.53
N ARG A 254 -5.04 11.14 8.91
CA ARG A 254 -4.48 10.18 7.94
C ARG A 254 -4.09 10.85 6.62
N ALA A 255 -4.90 11.80 6.21
CA ALA A 255 -4.79 12.52 4.95
C ALA A 255 -5.37 13.94 5.09
N THR A 256 -5.12 14.78 4.09
CA THR A 256 -5.71 16.11 3.95
C THR A 256 -6.15 16.31 2.50
N PRO A 257 -7.20 17.12 2.23
CA PRO A 257 -7.57 17.49 0.86
C PRO A 257 -6.38 18.10 0.10
N GLY A 258 -6.24 17.75 -1.18
CA GLY A 258 -5.08 18.10 -2.01
C GLY A 258 -3.81 17.27 -1.75
N GLY A 259 -3.75 16.51 -0.64
CA GLY A 259 -2.64 15.62 -0.31
C GLY A 259 -2.59 14.35 -1.18
N THR A 260 -2.04 13.28 -0.60
CA THR A 260 -1.81 11.98 -1.26
C THR A 260 -2.73 10.87 -0.75
N GLY A 261 -3.72 11.15 0.10
CA GLY A 261 -4.54 10.13 0.79
C GLY A 261 -5.16 9.07 -0.12
N GLY A 262 -5.68 9.49 -1.28
CA GLY A 262 -6.25 8.63 -2.33
C GLY A 262 -5.23 7.78 -3.10
N VAL A 263 -3.94 7.82 -2.75
CA VAL A 263 -2.85 7.10 -3.43
C VAL A 263 -2.20 6.08 -2.50
N LYS A 264 -1.81 4.93 -3.04
CA LYS A 264 -1.12 3.86 -2.29
C LYS A 264 0.40 4.09 -2.18
N THR A 265 0.79 5.31 -1.81
CA THR A 265 2.19 5.73 -1.60
C THR A 265 2.68 5.37 -0.21
N ILE A 266 3.97 5.01 -0.12
CA ILE A 266 4.61 4.59 1.14
C ILE A 266 4.55 5.67 2.24
N GLY A 267 4.59 6.96 1.87
CA GLY A 267 4.54 8.07 2.83
C GLY A 267 3.27 8.08 3.68
N ASN A 268 2.11 7.74 3.11
CA ASN A 268 0.83 7.68 3.81
C ASN A 268 0.81 6.63 4.93
N TYR A 269 1.62 5.57 4.82
CA TYR A 269 1.65 4.48 5.79
C TYR A 269 2.64 4.75 6.93
N ALA A 270 3.68 5.55 6.70
CA ALA A 270 4.57 6.01 7.77
C ALA A 270 3.86 6.98 8.73
N ALA A 271 3.03 7.88 8.20
CA ALA A 271 2.32 8.92 8.97
C ALA A 271 1.40 8.36 10.07
N VAL A 272 0.75 7.21 9.83
CA VAL A 272 -0.22 6.60 10.76
C VAL A 272 0.39 5.81 11.91
N LEU A 273 1.69 5.45 11.84
CA LEU A 273 2.32 4.50 12.77
C LEU A 273 2.29 4.98 14.22
N LYS A 274 2.40 6.30 14.47
CA LYS A 274 2.39 6.85 15.82
C LYS A 274 1.03 6.67 16.50
N ALA A 275 -0.06 7.06 15.82
CA ALA A 275 -1.41 6.90 16.33
C ALA A 275 -1.76 5.41 16.50
N GLN A 276 -1.44 4.57 15.52
CA GLN A 276 -1.67 3.13 15.60
C GLN A 276 -0.91 2.48 16.79
N SER A 277 0.33 2.91 17.06
CA SER A 277 1.11 2.40 18.20
C SER A 277 0.51 2.81 19.54
N VAL A 278 0.01 4.05 19.65
CA VAL A 278 -0.68 4.55 20.86
C VAL A 278 -2.00 3.83 21.09
N ALA A 279 -2.76 3.54 20.01
CA ALA A 279 -3.99 2.76 20.09
C ALA A 279 -3.73 1.32 20.56
N LYS A 280 -2.73 0.64 19.99
CA LYS A 280 -2.32 -0.72 20.39
C LYS A 280 -1.85 -0.77 21.85
N ALA A 281 -1.07 0.21 22.30
CA ALA A 281 -0.66 0.32 23.71
C ALA A 281 -1.82 0.53 24.69
N LYS A 282 -2.98 0.99 24.21
CA LYS A 282 -4.24 1.13 24.97
C LYS A 282 -5.20 -0.06 24.80
N GLY A 283 -4.78 -1.12 24.10
CA GLY A 283 -5.60 -2.32 23.88
C GLY A 283 -6.62 -2.22 22.74
N TYR A 284 -6.48 -1.25 21.82
CA TYR A 284 -7.26 -1.18 20.59
C TYR A 284 -6.55 -1.90 19.44
N SER A 285 -7.33 -2.54 18.56
CA SER A 285 -6.84 -3.22 17.37
C SER A 285 -6.22 -2.23 16.37
N ASP A 286 -6.93 -1.13 16.09
CA ASP A 286 -6.49 -0.08 15.17
C ASP A 286 -7.22 1.27 15.42
N VAL A 287 -6.92 2.25 14.59
CA VAL A 287 -7.40 3.63 14.63
C VAL A 287 -8.37 3.92 13.48
N LEU A 288 -9.54 4.48 13.80
CA LEU A 288 -10.45 5.10 12.83
C LEU A 288 -10.17 6.60 12.76
N TYR A 289 -9.85 7.11 11.57
CA TYR A 289 -9.58 8.52 11.34
C TYR A 289 -10.83 9.29 10.93
N LEU A 290 -10.91 10.53 11.41
CA LEU A 290 -11.88 11.53 10.96
C LEU A 290 -11.22 12.56 10.03
N ASP A 291 -12.06 13.17 9.21
CA ASP A 291 -11.69 14.23 8.28
C ASP A 291 -10.96 15.39 8.98
N CYS A 292 -9.95 15.97 8.31
CA CYS A 292 -9.09 16.97 8.93
C CYS A 292 -9.71 18.37 9.06
N ILE A 293 -10.88 18.63 8.46
CA ILE A 293 -11.51 19.97 8.40
C ILE A 293 -12.57 20.12 9.49
N TYR A 294 -13.55 19.24 9.48
CA TYR A 294 -14.72 19.25 10.36
C TYR A 294 -14.57 18.32 11.56
N LYS A 295 -13.59 17.39 11.53
CA LYS A 295 -13.32 16.39 12.57
C LYS A 295 -14.58 15.63 12.99
N ARG A 296 -15.42 15.28 12.00
CA ARG A 296 -16.74 14.65 12.22
C ARG A 296 -17.09 13.56 11.22
N TYR A 297 -16.52 13.61 10.01
CA TYR A 297 -16.79 12.65 8.96
C TYR A 297 -15.76 11.53 9.01
N LEU A 298 -16.19 10.28 8.77
CA LEU A 298 -15.31 9.12 8.75
C LEU A 298 -14.46 9.12 7.48
N GLU A 299 -13.19 8.71 7.59
CA GLU A 299 -12.34 8.43 6.41
C GLU A 299 -12.02 6.93 6.29
N GLU A 300 -11.01 6.46 7.02
CA GLU A 300 -10.47 5.10 6.93
C GLU A 300 -9.97 4.60 8.29
N VAL A 301 -9.80 3.28 8.39
CA VAL A 301 -9.19 2.59 9.53
C VAL A 301 -7.77 2.17 9.17
N SER A 302 -6.80 3.06 9.42
CA SER A 302 -5.37 2.98 9.03
C SER A 302 -5.06 2.54 7.58
N SER A 303 -5.29 1.27 7.25
CA SER A 303 -5.06 0.65 5.93
C SER A 303 -6.31 0.02 5.29
N CYS A 304 -7.50 0.25 5.85
CA CYS A 304 -8.77 -0.32 5.43
C CYS A 304 -9.86 0.75 5.27
N ASN A 305 -10.73 0.58 4.27
CA ASN A 305 -11.93 1.40 4.13
C ASN A 305 -13.02 0.95 5.11
N ILE A 306 -13.81 1.87 5.65
CA ILE A 306 -14.90 1.59 6.60
C ILE A 306 -16.28 1.63 5.93
N PHE A 307 -17.18 0.80 6.45
CA PHE A 307 -18.60 0.77 6.14
C PHE A 307 -19.41 0.73 7.44
N ILE A 308 -20.58 1.34 7.42
CA ILE A 308 -21.62 1.17 8.45
C ILE A 308 -22.88 0.59 7.80
N VAL A 309 -23.69 -0.11 8.59
CA VAL A 309 -25.02 -0.55 8.21
C VAL A 309 -26.02 0.08 9.18
N LYS A 310 -27.06 0.70 8.65
CA LYS A 310 -28.20 1.19 9.43
C LYS A 310 -29.50 0.91 8.69
N ASP A 311 -30.45 0.25 9.33
CA ASP A 311 -31.78 -0.06 8.75
C ASP A 311 -31.70 -0.74 7.36
N ASN A 312 -30.77 -1.71 7.22
CA ASN A 312 -30.38 -2.39 5.96
C ASN A 312 -29.78 -1.49 4.85
N VAL A 313 -29.44 -0.24 5.15
CA VAL A 313 -28.69 0.65 4.25
C VAL A 313 -27.19 0.57 4.56
N VAL A 314 -26.41 0.17 3.57
CA VAL A 314 -24.94 0.13 3.65
C VAL A 314 -24.38 1.49 3.27
N SER A 315 -23.70 2.18 4.19
CA SER A 315 -23.09 3.49 3.94
C SER A 315 -21.57 3.43 4.07
N THR A 316 -20.85 4.12 3.18
CA THR A 316 -19.38 4.25 3.24
C THR A 316 -18.94 5.64 2.80
N PRO A 317 -17.85 6.18 3.39
CA PRO A 317 -17.22 7.42 2.93
C PRO A 317 -16.98 7.44 1.41
N GLU A 318 -17.42 8.51 0.76
CA GLU A 318 -17.22 8.75 -0.68
C GLU A 318 -15.76 9.11 -1.00
N ILE A 319 -15.28 8.69 -2.17
CA ILE A 319 -13.88 8.87 -2.55
C ILE A 319 -13.65 10.32 -3.02
N ARG A 320 -13.29 11.20 -2.08
CA ARG A 320 -12.94 12.62 -2.33
C ARG A 320 -11.46 12.94 -2.07
N GLY A 321 -10.57 12.07 -2.53
CA GLY A 321 -9.11 12.30 -2.55
C GLY A 321 -8.38 12.10 -1.21
N THR A 322 -9.08 12.12 -0.06
CA THR A 322 -8.52 11.71 1.24
C THR A 322 -8.73 10.24 1.58
N ILE A 323 -9.57 9.53 0.82
CA ILE A 323 -9.86 8.11 0.99
C ILE A 323 -9.25 7.32 -0.17
N LEU A 324 -8.51 6.25 0.14
CA LEU A 324 -7.94 5.34 -0.86
C LEU A 324 -9.07 4.58 -1.58
N PRO A 325 -9.10 4.56 -2.93
CA PRO A 325 -10.03 3.71 -3.68
C PRO A 325 -9.66 2.24 -3.48
N GLY A 326 -10.23 1.61 -2.45
CA GLY A 326 -10.06 0.19 -2.17
C GLY A 326 -10.76 -0.66 -3.23
N ILE A 327 -10.04 -1.61 -3.83
CA ILE A 327 -10.62 -2.58 -4.77
C ILE A 327 -11.62 -3.49 -4.02
N THR A 328 -11.30 -3.85 -2.77
CA THR A 328 -12.24 -4.55 -1.88
C THR A 328 -13.46 -3.68 -1.55
N ARG A 329 -13.29 -2.38 -1.24
CA ARG A 329 -14.39 -1.43 -1.05
C ARG A 329 -15.30 -1.40 -2.29
N LYS A 330 -14.71 -1.25 -3.49
CA LYS A 330 -15.45 -1.24 -4.76
C LYS A 330 -16.22 -2.55 -4.96
N SER A 331 -15.56 -3.69 -4.80
CA SER A 331 -16.21 -5.01 -4.93
C SER A 331 -17.32 -5.24 -3.90
N ILE A 332 -17.17 -4.76 -2.67
CA ILE A 332 -18.22 -4.86 -1.64
C ILE A 332 -19.43 -3.97 -1.99
N VAL A 333 -19.21 -2.77 -2.50
CA VAL A 333 -20.28 -1.90 -3.03
C VAL A 333 -21.02 -2.57 -4.19
N ASP A 334 -20.28 -3.11 -5.16
CA ASP A 334 -20.82 -3.81 -6.34
C ASP A 334 -21.61 -5.08 -5.92
N VAL A 335 -21.08 -5.87 -4.96
CA VAL A 335 -21.75 -7.06 -4.40
C VAL A 335 -22.98 -6.70 -3.57
N ALA A 336 -22.91 -5.67 -2.71
CA ALA A 336 -24.08 -5.26 -1.93
C ALA A 336 -25.25 -4.85 -2.82
N ARG A 337 -24.97 -4.10 -3.90
CA ARG A 337 -25.97 -3.76 -4.93
C ARG A 337 -26.53 -5.02 -5.63
N SER A 338 -25.69 -6.00 -6.00
CA SER A 338 -26.18 -7.25 -6.62
C SER A 338 -26.98 -8.14 -5.66
N GLN A 339 -26.76 -7.99 -4.35
CA GLN A 339 -27.52 -8.65 -3.28
C GLN A 339 -28.81 -7.91 -2.87
N GLY A 340 -29.19 -6.86 -3.60
CA GLY A 340 -30.42 -6.08 -3.38
C GLY A 340 -30.34 -5.06 -2.24
N LEU A 341 -29.16 -4.81 -1.66
CA LEU A 341 -28.99 -3.82 -0.59
C LEU A 341 -28.90 -2.40 -1.16
N LYS A 342 -29.47 -1.43 -0.43
CA LYS A 342 -29.23 -0.01 -0.71
C LYS A 342 -27.81 0.35 -0.29
N VAL A 343 -27.04 0.97 -1.19
CA VAL A 343 -25.66 1.38 -0.92
C VAL A 343 -25.47 2.87 -1.16
N GLU A 344 -25.05 3.60 -0.13
CA GLU A 344 -24.80 5.03 -0.16
C GLU A 344 -23.30 5.32 -0.03
N GLU A 345 -22.74 5.96 -1.05
CA GLU A 345 -21.37 6.48 -1.04
C GLU A 345 -21.45 7.98 -0.79
N ARG A 346 -21.21 8.40 0.45
CA ARG A 346 -21.42 9.78 0.92
C ARG A 346 -20.55 10.08 2.13
N ASN A 347 -20.47 11.34 2.53
CA ASN A 347 -20.03 11.67 3.88
C ASN A 347 -20.89 10.94 4.94
N VAL A 348 -20.23 10.21 5.84
CA VAL A 348 -20.82 9.52 7.00
C VAL A 348 -20.24 10.17 8.26
N THR A 349 -21.07 10.48 9.25
CA THR A 349 -20.65 11.13 10.49
C THR A 349 -20.28 10.15 11.60
N VAL A 350 -19.52 10.63 12.59
CA VAL A 350 -19.22 9.90 13.82
C VAL A 350 -20.47 9.66 14.69
N ASP A 351 -21.53 10.47 14.54
CA ASP A 351 -22.78 10.26 15.27
C ASP A 351 -23.56 9.08 14.66
N GLU A 352 -23.72 9.04 13.33
CA GLU A 352 -24.27 7.88 12.60
C GLU A 352 -23.50 6.58 12.88
N LEU A 353 -22.17 6.67 13.02
CA LEU A 353 -21.33 5.53 13.40
C LEU A 353 -21.71 4.95 14.77
N LEU A 354 -22.00 5.81 15.75
CA LEU A 354 -22.36 5.39 17.11
C LEU A 354 -23.80 4.84 17.22
N GLU A 355 -24.61 5.05 16.18
CA GLU A 355 -26.00 4.58 16.08
C GLU A 355 -26.18 3.41 15.10
N ALA A 356 -25.12 3.02 14.38
CA ALA A 356 -25.11 1.94 13.39
C ALA A 356 -25.40 0.56 14.01
N ASP A 357 -26.05 -0.30 13.21
CA ASP A 357 -26.40 -1.68 13.60
C ASP A 357 -25.22 -2.63 13.38
N GLU A 358 -24.47 -2.45 12.29
CA GLU A 358 -23.19 -3.11 12.03
C GLU A 358 -22.13 -2.10 11.58
N VAL A 359 -20.87 -2.39 11.89
CA VAL A 359 -19.71 -1.68 11.34
C VAL A 359 -18.68 -2.69 10.87
N PHE A 360 -18.10 -2.48 9.69
CA PHE A 360 -17.06 -3.37 9.16
C PHE A 360 -16.02 -2.63 8.33
N CYS A 361 -14.81 -3.19 8.28
CA CYS A 361 -13.67 -2.72 7.52
C CYS A 361 -13.41 -3.62 6.31
N THR A 362 -12.86 -3.07 5.23
CA THR A 362 -12.54 -3.83 4.02
C THR A 362 -11.12 -3.56 3.52
N GLY A 363 -10.49 -4.58 2.96
CA GLY A 363 -9.16 -4.50 2.36
C GLY A 363 -8.58 -5.88 2.04
N THR A 364 -7.60 -5.96 1.13
CA THR A 364 -7.09 -7.23 0.58
C THR A 364 -6.71 -8.27 1.64
N ALA A 365 -6.10 -7.85 2.76
CA ALA A 365 -5.64 -8.77 3.80
C ALA A 365 -6.81 -9.50 4.50
N VAL A 366 -7.83 -8.76 4.92
CA VAL A 366 -8.96 -9.24 5.73
C VAL A 366 -10.21 -9.60 4.92
N VAL A 367 -10.30 -9.13 3.67
CA VAL A 367 -11.51 -9.09 2.84
C VAL A 367 -12.60 -8.22 3.49
N VAL A 368 -13.31 -8.74 4.49
CA VAL A 368 -14.23 -8.00 5.37
C VAL A 368 -13.85 -8.35 6.82
N SER A 369 -13.66 -7.34 7.66
CA SER A 369 -13.42 -7.50 9.10
C SER A 369 -14.53 -6.81 9.88
N PRO A 370 -15.30 -7.52 10.73
CA PRO A 370 -16.32 -6.88 11.55
C PRO A 370 -15.64 -6.04 12.64
N VAL A 371 -16.28 -4.95 13.03
CA VAL A 371 -15.85 -4.06 14.12
C VAL A 371 -16.79 -4.31 15.30
N GLY A 372 -16.29 -4.96 16.35
CA GLY A 372 -17.12 -5.32 17.51
C GLY A 372 -17.33 -4.16 18.48
N SER A 373 -16.50 -3.12 18.44
CA SER A 373 -16.72 -1.89 19.21
C SER A 373 -15.87 -0.72 18.73
N ILE A 374 -16.38 0.49 18.97
CA ILE A 374 -15.70 1.76 18.71
C ILE A 374 -15.69 2.60 19.99
N THR A 375 -14.56 3.25 20.27
CA THR A 375 -14.45 4.23 21.36
C THR A 375 -14.18 5.64 20.81
N TYR A 376 -15.02 6.60 21.16
CA TYR A 376 -14.89 8.01 20.80
C TYR A 376 -15.09 8.88 22.04
N LYS A 377 -14.12 9.77 22.32
CA LYS A 377 -14.16 10.70 23.47
C LYS A 377 -14.51 10.02 24.81
N GLY A 378 -14.00 8.81 25.04
CA GLY A 378 -14.24 8.00 26.24
C GLY A 378 -15.54 7.20 26.26
N LYS A 379 -16.51 7.48 25.36
CA LYS A 379 -17.70 6.64 25.17
C LYS A 379 -17.35 5.44 24.29
N ARG A 380 -17.60 4.23 24.76
CA ARG A 380 -17.52 2.99 23.97
C ARG A 380 -18.91 2.56 23.53
N VAL A 381 -19.05 2.20 22.26
CA VAL A 381 -20.22 1.54 21.68
C VAL A 381 -19.77 0.17 21.17
N SER A 382 -20.61 -0.84 21.32
CA SER A 382 -20.38 -2.21 20.83
C SER A 382 -21.41 -2.56 19.76
N TYR A 383 -21.02 -3.41 18.81
CA TYR A 383 -21.86 -3.85 17.70
C TYR A 383 -21.90 -5.39 17.68
N GLY A 384 -23.10 -5.96 17.54
CA GLY A 384 -23.31 -7.42 17.53
C GLY A 384 -22.87 -8.14 18.80
N GLU A 385 -22.77 -9.48 18.71
CA GLU A 385 -22.45 -10.38 19.82
C GLU A 385 -21.05 -11.01 19.70
N GLY A 386 -20.09 -10.29 19.11
CA GLY A 386 -18.70 -10.76 18.98
C GLY A 386 -18.41 -11.58 17.71
N SER A 387 -19.28 -11.54 16.70
CA SER A 387 -19.11 -12.16 15.38
C SER A 387 -19.25 -11.14 14.24
N PHE A 388 -19.38 -11.60 13.00
CA PHE A 388 -20.00 -10.78 11.95
C PHE A 388 -21.47 -10.48 12.29
N GLY A 389 -22.00 -9.38 11.75
CA GLY A 389 -23.43 -9.16 11.63
C GLY A 389 -23.98 -9.72 10.31
N PRO A 390 -25.31 -9.85 10.15
CA PRO A 390 -25.92 -10.51 9.00
C PRO A 390 -25.53 -9.95 7.63
N VAL A 391 -25.39 -8.63 7.50
CA VAL A 391 -24.99 -7.98 6.25
C VAL A 391 -23.50 -8.20 5.99
N SER A 392 -22.64 -7.95 6.99
CA SER A 392 -21.19 -8.13 6.84
C SER A 392 -20.78 -9.58 6.57
N GLU A 393 -21.45 -10.58 7.19
CA GLU A 393 -21.26 -12.00 6.91
C GLU A 393 -21.67 -12.38 5.47
N LYS A 394 -22.83 -11.91 5.02
CA LYS A 394 -23.33 -12.15 3.65
C LYS A 394 -22.34 -11.59 2.61
N LEU A 395 -21.87 -10.37 2.82
CA LEU A 395 -20.93 -9.69 1.92
C LEU A 395 -19.54 -10.35 1.91
N TYR A 396 -19.05 -10.77 3.08
CA TYR A 396 -17.83 -11.58 3.19
C TYR A 396 -17.96 -12.87 2.38
N THR A 397 -19.00 -13.67 2.67
CA THR A 397 -19.22 -15.00 2.09
C THR A 397 -19.31 -14.96 0.57
N VAL A 398 -20.07 -14.03 -0.01
CA VAL A 398 -20.19 -13.89 -1.48
C VAL A 398 -18.84 -13.51 -2.10
N LEU A 399 -18.11 -12.55 -1.52
CA LEU A 399 -16.84 -12.10 -2.09
C LEU A 399 -15.73 -13.16 -1.96
N THR A 400 -15.63 -13.87 -0.84
CA THR A 400 -14.63 -14.94 -0.67
C THR A 400 -14.94 -16.16 -1.53
N SER A 401 -16.23 -16.50 -1.70
CA SER A 401 -16.64 -17.61 -2.58
C SER A 401 -16.23 -17.37 -4.03
N LEU A 402 -16.43 -16.14 -4.52
CA LEU A 402 -16.00 -15.74 -5.86
C LEU A 402 -14.46 -15.71 -5.99
N GLN A 403 -13.75 -15.15 -5.00
CA GLN A 403 -12.27 -15.13 -4.98
C GLN A 403 -11.63 -16.53 -5.00
N MET A 404 -12.25 -17.51 -4.35
CA MET A 404 -11.77 -18.90 -4.30
C MET A 404 -12.33 -19.77 -5.44
N GLY A 405 -13.18 -19.22 -6.32
CA GLY A 405 -13.78 -19.94 -7.44
C GLY A 405 -14.80 -21.01 -7.02
N LEU A 406 -15.49 -20.80 -5.89
CA LEU A 406 -16.58 -21.64 -5.39
C LEU A 406 -17.94 -21.30 -6.03
N THR A 407 -18.04 -20.13 -6.65
CA THR A 407 -19.22 -19.64 -7.38
C THR A 407 -18.80 -19.15 -8.76
N GLU A 408 -19.74 -19.14 -9.70
CA GLU A 408 -19.52 -18.56 -11.04
C GLU A 408 -19.25 -17.05 -10.97
N ASP A 409 -18.26 -16.60 -11.74
CA ASP A 409 -17.83 -15.20 -11.79
C ASP A 409 -18.55 -14.42 -12.90
N ASN A 410 -19.82 -14.13 -12.63
CA ASN A 410 -20.66 -13.32 -13.52
C ASN A 410 -20.18 -11.87 -13.70
N MET A 411 -19.22 -11.41 -12.89
CA MET A 411 -18.67 -10.05 -12.96
C MET A 411 -17.31 -9.98 -13.68
N LYS A 412 -16.73 -11.12 -14.08
CA LYS A 412 -15.42 -11.23 -14.74
C LYS A 412 -14.30 -10.56 -13.95
N TRP A 413 -14.27 -10.81 -12.66
CA TRP A 413 -13.28 -10.29 -11.70
C TRP A 413 -12.13 -11.24 -11.41
N THR A 414 -12.22 -12.50 -11.82
CA THR A 414 -11.22 -13.53 -11.60
C THR A 414 -10.46 -13.83 -12.88
N VAL A 415 -9.14 -13.99 -12.76
CA VAL A 415 -8.25 -14.37 -13.87
C VAL A 415 -7.62 -15.71 -13.52
N ASN A 416 -7.89 -16.73 -14.33
CA ASN A 416 -7.33 -18.06 -14.13
C ASN A 416 -5.89 -18.15 -14.64
N LEU A 417 -5.03 -18.78 -13.85
CA LEU A 417 -3.67 -19.18 -14.20
C LEU A 417 -3.66 -20.70 -14.30
N SER A 418 -3.46 -21.19 -15.53
CA SER A 418 -3.37 -22.61 -15.91
C SER A 418 -1.92 -23.05 -16.06
#